data_AF-A0A804LBI4-F1
#
_entry.id   AF-A0A804LBI4-F1
#
_cell.length_a   1.000
_cell.length_b   1.000
_cell.length_c   1.000
_cell.angle_alpha   90.00
_cell.angle_beta   90.00
_cell.angle_gamma   90.00
#
_symmetry.space_group_name_H-M   'P 1'
#
loop_
_entity.id
_entity.type
_entity.pdbx_description
1 polymer ?
#
loop_
_entity_poly.entity_id
_entity_poly.type
_entity_poly.pdbx_seq_one_letter_code
_entity_poly.pdbx_strand_id
1 'polypeptide(L)'
;MLQDESSPGFIAELITLFCGDSERILAELTKLLDQAVVDYQKVDAFVHQLKGSSSSVGAQHVKLACVQFRQFCEEHNKEGCLRALNVVKHEYYLLRGKFDTMLQLEQRIQAYESKQQI
;
A
#
# COMPACT_ATOMS: atom_id res chain seq x y z
N MET A 1 -21.76 6.49 4.23
CA MET A 1 -20.51 6.72 3.47
C MET A 1 -19.37 6.78 4.47
N LEU A 2 -18.13 6.44 4.07
CA LEU A 2 -16.98 6.52 4.98
C LEU A 2 -16.55 7.95 5.31
N GLN A 3 -17.04 8.94 4.55
CA GLN A 3 -16.89 10.36 4.83
C GLN A 3 -18.26 11.04 4.75
N ASP A 4 -18.54 11.93 5.71
CA ASP A 4 -19.72 12.79 5.79
C ASP A 4 -19.34 14.17 6.37
N GLU A 5 -20.32 15.07 6.55
CA GLU A 5 -20.08 16.41 7.12
C GLU A 5 -19.48 16.38 8.54
N SER A 6 -19.60 15.25 9.26
CA SER A 6 -19.06 15.08 10.61
C SER A 6 -17.62 14.59 10.64
N SER A 7 -17.05 14.19 9.50
CA SER A 7 -15.72 13.57 9.39
C SER A 7 -14.91 14.06 8.17
N PRO A 8 -14.73 15.39 7.98
CA PRO A 8 -13.94 15.92 6.88
C PRO A 8 -12.50 15.41 6.94
N GLY A 9 -11.97 14.87 5.84
CA GLY A 9 -10.57 14.45 5.74
C GLY A 9 -10.27 13.01 6.16
N PHE A 10 -11.27 12.24 6.63
CA PHE A 10 -11.08 10.84 7.02
C PHE A 10 -10.44 9.98 5.91
N ILE A 11 -10.84 10.18 4.66
CA ILE A 11 -10.27 9.45 3.51
C ILE A 11 -8.79 9.79 3.32
N ALA A 12 -8.41 11.06 3.50
CA ALA A 12 -7.02 11.48 3.42
C ALA A 12 -6.15 10.86 4.52
N GLU A 13 -6.69 10.76 5.73
CA GLU A 13 -6.02 10.08 6.85
C GLU A 13 -5.82 8.60 6.57
N LEU A 14 -6.86 7.90 6.10
CA LEU A 14 -6.77 6.48 5.75
C LEU A 14 -5.72 6.21 4.66
N ILE A 15 -5.70 7.04 3.62
CA ILE A 15 -4.73 6.92 2.53
C ILE A 15 -3.32 7.18 3.04
N THR A 16 -3.14 8.20 3.87
CA THR A 16 -1.85 8.54 4.47
C THR A 16 -1.33 7.39 5.33
N LEU A 17 -2.18 6.82 6.18
CA LEU A 17 -1.87 5.67 7.03
C LEU A 17 -1.49 4.45 6.18
N PHE A 18 -2.33 4.08 5.21
CA PHE A 18 -2.06 2.97 4.29
C PHE A 18 -0.71 3.12 3.60
N CYS A 19 -0.40 4.32 3.10
CA CYS A 19 0.84 4.54 2.38
C CYS A 19 2.06 4.47 3.30
N GLY A 20 1.99 5.06 4.49
CA GLY A 20 3.07 4.98 5.48
C GLY A 20 3.35 3.54 5.93
N ASP A 21 2.29 2.77 6.19
CA ASP A 21 2.43 1.35 6.52
C ASP A 21 3.01 0.54 5.37
N SER A 22 2.56 0.80 4.14
CA SER A 22 3.04 0.10 2.96
C SER A 22 4.52 0.35 2.69
N GLU A 23 5.00 1.61 2.78
CA GLU A 23 6.44 1.91 2.63
C GLU A 23 7.28 1.16 3.67
N ARG A 24 6.85 1.18 4.94
CA ARG A 24 7.52 0.47 6.02
C ARG A 24 7.60 -1.03 5.73
N ILE A 25 6.50 -1.64 5.29
CA ILE A 25 6.45 -3.07 4.96
C ILE A 25 7.34 -3.39 3.76
N LEU A 26 7.30 -2.59 2.70
CA LEU A 26 8.13 -2.79 1.51
C LEU A 26 9.62 -2.67 1.81
N ALA A 27 10.01 -1.76 2.70
CA ALA A 27 11.38 -1.62 3.17
C ALA A 27 11.82 -2.87 3.97
N GLU A 28 11.00 -3.36 4.90
CA GLU A 28 11.30 -4.58 5.67
C GLU A 28 11.39 -5.82 4.77
N LEU A 29 10.47 -5.98 3.81
CA LEU A 29 10.53 -7.07 2.82
C LEU A 29 11.81 -7.02 1.99
N THR A 30 12.23 -5.82 1.56
CA THR A 30 13.48 -5.62 0.82
C THR A 30 14.67 -6.06 1.67
N LYS A 31 14.72 -5.63 2.94
CA LYS A 31 15.80 -5.98 3.87
C LYS A 31 15.85 -7.48 4.15
N LEU A 32 14.70 -8.15 4.30
CA LEU A 32 14.66 -9.60 4.57
C LEU A 32 15.14 -10.41 3.37
N LEU A 33 14.74 -10.01 2.16
CA LEU A 33 15.12 -10.73 0.94
C LEU A 33 16.55 -10.45 0.48
N ASP A 34 17.18 -9.37 0.94
CA ASP A 34 18.60 -9.10 0.67
C ASP A 34 19.55 -10.02 1.47
N GLN A 35 19.06 -10.67 2.53
CA GLN A 35 19.86 -11.55 3.38
C GLN A 35 20.27 -12.84 2.67
N ALA A 36 21.45 -13.38 3.00
CA ALA A 36 21.94 -14.65 2.46
C ALA A 36 21.00 -15.82 2.80
N VAL A 37 20.51 -15.87 4.05
CA VAL A 37 19.50 -16.82 4.51
C VAL A 37 18.22 -16.03 4.78
N VAL A 38 17.13 -16.39 4.10
CA VAL A 38 15.85 -15.68 4.20
C VAL A 38 14.98 -16.32 5.27
N ASP A 39 14.45 -15.50 6.17
CA ASP A 39 13.38 -15.87 7.09
C ASP A 39 12.01 -15.79 6.38
N TYR A 40 11.59 -16.88 5.74
CA TYR A 40 10.34 -16.92 4.97
C TYR A 40 9.09 -16.76 5.84
N GLN A 41 9.12 -17.13 7.11
CA GLN A 41 7.99 -16.91 8.02
C GLN A 41 7.77 -15.42 8.24
N LYS A 42 8.86 -14.67 8.44
CA LYS A 42 8.78 -13.22 8.60
C LYS A 42 8.40 -12.51 7.29
N VAL A 43 8.88 -12.98 6.15
CA VAL A 43 8.45 -12.48 4.84
C VAL A 43 6.94 -12.73 4.64
N ASP A 44 6.44 -13.95 4.92
CA ASP A 44 5.01 -14.27 4.81
C ASP A 44 4.15 -13.35 5.69
N ALA A 45 4.57 -13.10 6.93
CA ALA A 45 3.85 -12.22 7.85
C ALA A 45 3.71 -10.79 7.31
N PHE A 46 4.78 -10.22 6.74
CA PHE A 46 4.76 -8.89 6.12
C PHE A 46 3.90 -8.86 4.85
N VAL A 47 3.99 -9.88 3.98
CA VAL A 47 3.15 -9.99 2.78
C VAL A 47 1.67 -10.11 3.17
N HIS A 48 1.36 -10.87 4.22
CA HIS A 48 0.01 -11.01 4.75
C HIS A 48 -0.53 -9.68 5.30
N GLN A 49 0.29 -8.94 6.06
CA GLN A 49 -0.07 -7.61 6.56
C GLN A 49 -0.38 -6.66 5.40
N LEU A 50 0.47 -6.62 4.37
CA LEU A 50 0.27 -5.74 3.21
C LEU A 50 -0.97 -6.13 2.41
N LYS A 51 -1.24 -7.43 2.24
CA LYS A 51 -2.49 -7.93 1.62
C LYS A 51 -3.72 -7.44 2.38
N GLY A 52 -3.71 -7.53 3.71
CA GLY A 52 -4.82 -7.10 4.57
C GLY A 52 -5.06 -5.60 4.45
N SER A 53 -3.99 -4.81 4.62
CA SER A 53 -4.05 -3.35 4.50
C SER A 53 -4.55 -2.93 3.11
N SER A 54 -4.01 -3.53 2.04
CA SER A 54 -4.46 -3.30 0.66
C SER A 54 -5.93 -3.63 0.44
N SER A 55 -6.44 -4.69 1.07
CA SER A 55 -7.86 -5.05 0.96
C SER A 55 -8.77 -4.02 1.64
N SER A 56 -8.33 -3.41 2.74
CA SER A 56 -9.12 -2.43 3.49
C SER A 56 -9.34 -1.11 2.75
N VAL A 57 -8.39 -0.71 1.90
CA VAL A 57 -8.45 0.54 1.10
C VAL A 57 -8.82 0.32 -0.36
N GLY A 58 -9.17 -0.91 -0.75
CA GLY A 58 -9.54 -1.23 -2.14
C GLY A 58 -8.36 -1.25 -3.12
N ALA A 59 -7.12 -1.39 -2.65
CA ALA A 59 -5.91 -1.53 -3.46
C ALA A 59 -5.82 -2.92 -4.11
N GLN A 60 -6.71 -3.21 -5.06
CA GLN A 60 -6.94 -4.55 -5.59
C GLN A 60 -5.69 -5.18 -6.24
N HIS A 61 -4.94 -4.42 -7.04
CA HIS A 61 -3.77 -4.97 -7.72
C HIS A 61 -2.64 -5.30 -6.74
N VAL A 62 -2.38 -4.42 -5.77
CA VAL A 62 -1.41 -4.69 -4.68
C VAL A 62 -1.81 -5.94 -3.92
N LYS A 63 -3.09 -6.07 -3.54
CA LYS A 63 -3.62 -7.27 -2.89
C LYS A 63 -3.37 -8.54 -3.71
N LEU A 64 -3.67 -8.54 -5.00
CA LEU A 64 -3.49 -9.70 -5.87
C LEU A 64 -2.00 -10.07 -6.03
N ALA A 65 -1.13 -9.07 -6.17
CA ALA A 65 0.31 -9.28 -6.17
C ALA A 65 0.80 -9.91 -4.86
N CYS A 66 0.28 -9.49 -3.70
CA CYS A 66 0.59 -10.13 -2.41
C CYS A 66 0.11 -11.59 -2.34
N VAL A 67 -1.03 -11.94 -2.95
CA VAL A 67 -1.49 -13.34 -3.00
C VAL A 67 -0.52 -14.22 -3.79
N GLN A 68 -0.01 -13.73 -4.93
CA GLN A 68 0.98 -14.44 -5.73
C GLN A 68 2.33 -14.53 -5.00
N PHE A 69 2.77 -13.45 -4.35
CA PHE A 69 3.99 -13.45 -3.54
C PHE A 69 3.95 -14.58 -2.51
N ARG A 70 2.83 -14.73 -1.80
CA ARG A 70 2.68 -15.73 -0.75
C ARG A 70 3.02 -17.16 -1.18
N GLN A 71 2.70 -17.53 -2.43
CA GLN A 71 3.04 -18.85 -2.98
C GLN A 71 4.56 -19.08 -2.98
N PHE A 72 5.35 -18.08 -3.36
CA PHE A 72 6.81 -18.17 -3.33
C PHE A 72 7.39 -18.20 -1.90
N CYS A 73 6.69 -17.59 -0.93
CA CYS A 73 7.05 -17.73 0.48
C CYS A 73 6.89 -19.19 0.94
N GLU A 74 5.76 -19.83 0.61
CA GLU A 74 5.47 -21.23 0.96
C GLU A 74 6.44 -22.22 0.30
N GLU A 75 6.89 -21.91 -0.92
CA GLU A 75 7.88 -22.70 -1.67
C GLU A 75 9.34 -22.45 -1.23
N HIS A 76 9.58 -21.52 -0.29
CA HIS A 76 10.92 -21.03 0.06
C HIS A 76 11.76 -20.60 -1.16
N ASN A 77 11.11 -19.95 -2.12
CA ASN A 77 11.69 -19.57 -3.40
C ASN A 77 12.16 -18.11 -3.39
N LYS A 78 13.43 -17.87 -3.02
CA LYS A 78 14.02 -16.52 -2.91
C LYS A 78 13.85 -15.69 -4.19
N GLU A 79 14.18 -16.27 -5.34
CA GLU A 79 14.09 -15.60 -6.64
C GLU A 79 12.64 -15.26 -7.02
N GLY A 80 11.71 -16.16 -6.71
CA GLY A 80 10.27 -15.92 -6.84
C GLY A 80 9.80 -14.76 -5.97
N CYS A 81 10.20 -14.75 -4.69
CA CYS A 81 9.91 -13.67 -3.76
C CYS A 81 10.48 -12.32 -4.21
N LEU A 82 11.70 -12.28 -4.74
CA LEU A 82 12.31 -11.05 -5.26
C LEU A 82 11.54 -10.49 -6.46
N ARG A 83 11.15 -11.35 -7.41
CA ARG A 83 10.30 -10.93 -8.54
C ARG A 83 8.93 -10.46 -8.06
N ALA A 84 8.30 -11.18 -7.14
CA ALA A 84 7.00 -10.80 -6.60
C ALA A 84 7.07 -9.49 -5.82
N LEU A 85 8.13 -9.24 -5.04
CA LEU A 85 8.37 -7.96 -4.37
C LEU A 85 8.44 -6.80 -5.37
N ASN A 86 9.12 -6.98 -6.50
CA ASN A 86 9.18 -5.95 -7.55
C ASN A 86 7.80 -5.66 -8.15
N VAL A 87 6.97 -6.69 -8.36
CA VAL A 87 5.58 -6.51 -8.82
C VAL A 87 4.76 -5.75 -7.78
N VAL A 88 4.83 -6.13 -6.51
CA VAL A 88 4.10 -5.44 -5.42
C VAL A 88 4.55 -3.98 -5.33
N LYS A 89 5.85 -3.69 -5.39
CA LYS A 89 6.38 -2.31 -5.40
C LYS A 89 5.83 -1.53 -6.59
N HIS A 90 5.83 -2.10 -7.78
CA HIS A 90 5.31 -1.45 -8.98
C HIS A 90 3.83 -1.06 -8.82
N GLU A 91 2.98 -2.01 -8.44
CA GLU A 91 1.55 -1.76 -8.24
C GLU A 91 1.30 -0.75 -7.11
N TYR A 92 2.08 -0.83 -6.03
CA TYR A 92 1.99 0.13 -4.93
C TYR A 92 2.34 1.55 -5.37
N TYR A 93 3.47 1.76 -6.05
CA TYR A 93 3.89 3.10 -6.46
C TYR A 93 2.97 3.69 -7.54
N LEU A 94 2.40 2.85 -8.41
CA LEU A 94 1.37 3.28 -9.35
C LEU A 94 0.11 3.77 -8.61
N LEU A 95 -0.33 3.05 -7.59
CA LEU A 95 -1.46 3.45 -6.76
C LEU A 95 -1.15 4.70 -5.93
N ARG A 96 0.05 4.79 -5.34
CA ARG A 96 0.51 5.93 -4.54
C ARG A 96 0.44 7.22 -5.35
N GLY A 97 0.90 7.20 -6.60
CA GLY A 97 0.81 8.38 -7.48
C GLY A 97 -0.64 8.82 -7.76
N LYS A 98 -1.58 7.87 -7.87
CA LYS A 98 -3.01 8.17 -8.02
C LYS A 98 -3.59 8.77 -6.74
N PHE A 99 -3.23 8.23 -5.58
CA PHE A 99 -3.63 8.78 -4.28
C PHE A 99 -3.10 10.19 -4.07
N ASP A 100 -1.83 10.45 -4.35
CA ASP A 100 -1.24 11.79 -4.23
C ASP A 100 -1.97 12.80 -5.13
N THR A 101 -2.30 12.39 -6.37
CA THR A 101 -3.10 13.22 -7.29
C THR A 101 -4.50 13.50 -6.74
N MET A 102 -5.17 12.48 -6.20
CA MET A 102 -6.53 12.61 -5.65
C MET A 102 -6.55 13.58 -4.46
N LEU A 103 -5.63 13.41 -3.51
CA LEU A 103 -5.52 14.29 -2.33
C LEU A 103 -5.23 15.74 -2.72
N GLN A 104 -4.37 15.96 -3.71
CA GLN A 104 -4.11 17.32 -4.22
C GLN A 104 -5.35 17.95 -4.86
N LEU A 105 -6.15 17.17 -5.60
CA LEU A 105 -7.39 17.66 -6.19
C LEU A 105 -8.44 18.01 -5.12
N GLU A 106 -8.62 17.15 -4.12
CA GLU A 106 -9.53 17.42 -2.98
C GLU A 106 -9.15 18.71 -2.24
N GLN A 107 -7.87 18.89 -1.92
CA GLN A 107 -7.38 20.12 -1.29
C GLN A 107 -7.64 21.37 -2.14
N ARG A 108 -7.46 21.26 -3.46
CA ARG A 108 -7.75 22.38 -4.38
C ARG A 108 -9.23 22.70 -4.39
N ILE A 109 -10.11 21.71 -4.48
CA ILE A 109 -11.57 21.91 -4.48
C ILE A 109 -12.00 22.64 -3.20
N GLN A 110 -11.57 22.15 -2.03
CA GLN A 110 -11.86 22.79 -0.74
C GLN A 110 -11.36 24.24 -0.68
N ALA A 111 -10.16 24.50 -1.19
CA ALA A 111 -9.61 25.85 -1.26
C ALA A 111 -10.36 26.77 -2.24
N TYR A 112 -10.93 26.23 -3.32
CA TYR A 112 -11.78 26.98 -4.24
C TYR A 112 -13.15 27.30 -3.62
N GLU A 113 -13.79 26.33 -2.98
CA GLU A 113 -15.09 26.52 -2.30
C GLU A 113 -14.99 27.56 -1.17
N SER A 114 -13.91 27.49 -0.39
CA SER A 114 -13.64 28.46 0.68
C SER A 114 -13.44 29.89 0.17
N LYS A 115 -12.98 30.06 -1.08
CA LYS A 115 -12.82 31.38 -1.72
C LYS A 115 -14.12 31.93 -2.33
N GLN A 116 -15.10 31.08 -2.60
CA GLN A 116 -16.41 31.48 -3.15
C GLN A 116 -17.44 31.83 -2.07
N GLN A 117 -17.18 31.45 -0.81
CA GLN A 117 -18.00 31.82 0.36
C GLN A 117 -17.61 33.19 0.98
N ILE A 118 -16.67 33.92 0.36
CA ILE A 118 -16.23 35.28 0.71
C ILE A 118 -16.66 36.22 -0.41
#